data_AF-A0A9D5UA19-F1
#
_entry.id   AF-A0A9D5UA19-F1
#
_cell.length_a   1.000
_cell.length_b   1.000
_cell.length_c   1.000
_cell.angle_alpha   90.00
_cell.angle_beta   90.00
_cell.angle_gamma   90.00
#
_symmetry.space_group_name_H-M   'P 1'
#
loop_
_entity.id
_entity.type
_entity.pdbx_description
1 polymer ?
#
loop_
_entity_poly.entity_id
_entity_poly.type
_entity_poly.pdbx_seq_one_letter_code
_entity_poly.pdbx_strand_id
1 'polypeptide(L)' 'MILHAMLEQTPPDGTGKNDMPTREVKVEASSYDEARDRLFSDLPEGWRVLWVRTA' A
#
# COMPACT_ATOMS: atom_id res chain seq x y z
N MET A 1 4.12 -4.52 16.05
CA MET A 1 2.95 -3.77 15.53
C MET A 1 2.69 -4.23 14.12
N ILE A 2 1.42 -4.41 13.73
CA ILE A 2 1.05 -4.83 12.38
C ILE A 2 0.39 -3.66 11.67
N LEU A 3 0.93 -3.28 10.52
CA LEU A 3 0.34 -2.31 9.60
C LEU A 3 -0.26 -3.05 8.41
N HIS A 4 -1.56 -2.90 8.22
CA HIS A 4 -2.26 -3.36 7.03
C HIS A 4 -2.36 -2.22 6.04
N ALA A 5 -2.05 -2.47 4.77
CA ALA A 5 -2.24 -1.51 3.70
C ALA A 5 -2.95 -2.15 2.52
N MET A 6 -3.81 -1.37 1.88
CA MET A 6 -4.39 -1.72 0.58
C MET A 6 -3.65 -0.96 -0.51
N LEU A 7 -3.12 -1.70 -1.47
CA LEU A 7 -2.46 -1.16 -2.65
C LEU A 7 -3.39 -1.33 -3.85
N GLU A 8 -3.31 -0.39 -4.78
CA GLU A 8 -4.00 -0.45 -6.07
C GLU A 8 -3.01 -0.21 -7.18
N GLN A 9 -3.15 -0.91 -8.30
CA GLN A 9 -2.35 -0.63 -9.48
C GLN A 9 -2.71 0.75 -10.05
N THR A 10 -1.70 1.60 -10.25
CA THR A 10 -1.88 2.91 -10.86
C THR A 10 -2.36 2.74 -12.30
N PRO A 11 -3.49 3.36 -12.70
CA PRO A 11 -3.99 3.30 -14.06
C PRO A 11 -2.94 3.83 -15.06
N PRO A 12 -2.71 3.16 -16.20
CA PRO A 12 -1.77 3.63 -17.21
C PRO A 12 -2.19 4.97 -17.85
N ASP A 13 -3.47 5.31 -17.76
CA ASP A 13 -4.04 6.57 -18.25
C ASP A 13 -4.26 7.62 -17.15
N GLY A 14 -3.95 7.29 -15.88
CA GLY A 14 -4.14 8.17 -14.73
C GLY A 14 -5.60 8.56 -14.45
N THR A 15 -6.59 7.97 -15.14
CA THR A 15 -7.98 8.47 -15.10
C THR A 15 -8.79 7.96 -13.90
N GLY A 16 -8.34 6.88 -13.23
CA GLY A 16 -9.05 6.28 -12.10
C GLY A 16 -10.42 5.69 -12.46
N LYS A 17 -10.71 5.51 -13.76
CA LYS A 17 -12.03 5.10 -14.28
C LYS A 17 -12.21 3.59 -14.42
N ASN A 18 -11.20 2.80 -14.10
CA ASN A 18 -11.23 1.34 -14.24
C ASN A 18 -11.09 0.70 -12.86
N ASP A 19 -11.79 -0.42 -12.63
CA ASP A 19 -11.54 -1.29 -11.49
C ASP A 19 -10.13 -1.86 -11.61
N MET A 20 -9.17 -1.20 -10.94
CA MET A 20 -7.78 -1.61 -10.96
C MET A 20 -7.56 -2.74 -9.95
N PRO A 21 -6.62 -3.66 -10.23
CA PRO A 21 -6.26 -4.70 -9.27
C PRO A 21 -5.86 -4.09 -7.92
N THR A 22 -6.50 -4.57 -6.85
CA THR A 22 -6.13 -4.24 -5.48
C THR A 22 -5.46 -5.42 -4.79
N ARG A 23 -4.56 -5.14 -3.84
CA ARG A 23 -3.95 -6.15 -2.98
C ARG A 23 -3.80 -5.64 -1.55
N GLU A 24 -4.02 -6.51 -0.58
CA GLU A 24 -3.70 -6.22 0.82
C GLU A 24 -2.27 -6.68 1.14
N VAL A 25 -1.50 -5.84 1.81
CA VAL A 25 -0.18 -6.16 2.34
C VAL A 25 -0.17 -5.94 3.85
N LYS A 26 0.64 -6.75 4.54
CA LYS A 26 0.83 -6.67 6.00
C LYS A 26 2.29 -6.49 6.29
N VAL A 27 2.61 -5.47 7.08
CA VAL A 27 3.97 -5.14 7.49
C VAL A 27 4.05 -5.24 9.00
N GLU A 28 4.95 -6.10 9.48
CA GLU A 28 5.26 -6.22 10.89
C GLU A 28 6.54 -5.44 11.22
N ALA A 29 6.44 -4.53 12.19
CA ALA A 29 7.56 -3.72 12.65
C ALA A 29 7.41 -3.35 14.14
N SER A 30 8.46 -2.77 14.73
CA SER A 30 8.46 -2.36 16.14
C SER A 30 7.67 -1.07 16.40
N SER A 31 7.46 -0.23 15.39
CA SER A 31 6.69 1.01 15.47
C SER A 31 5.86 1.29 14.21
N TYR A 32 4.95 2.27 14.27
CA TYR A 32 4.16 2.70 13.12
C TYR A 32 5.04 3.33 12.03
N ASP A 33 5.97 4.20 12.43
CA ASP A 33 6.87 4.88 11.49
C ASP A 33 7.77 3.88 10.78
N GLU A 34 8.30 2.89 11.51
CA GLU A 34 9.09 1.82 10.89
C GLU A 34 8.26 0.96 9.93
N ALA A 35 7.01 0.61 10.30
CA ALA A 35 6.12 -0.14 9.43
C ALA A 35 5.75 0.66 8.16
N ARG A 36 5.57 1.97 8.30
CA ARG A 36 5.27 2.89 7.20
C ARG A 36 6.45 2.99 6.26
N ASP A 37 7.65 3.21 6.77
CA ASP A 37 8.86 3.34 5.96
C ASP A 37 9.14 2.05 5.17
N ARG A 38 8.96 0.89 5.79
CA ARG A 38 9.04 -0.41 5.10
C ARG A 38 7.96 -0.54 4.02
N LEU A 39 6.71 -0.20 4.33
CA LEU A 39 5.61 -0.25 3.37
C LEU A 39 5.90 0.56 2.10
N PHE A 40 6.43 1.78 2.25
CA PHE A 40 6.75 2.64 1.10
C PHE A 40 8.04 2.23 0.39
N SER A 41 9.02 1.66 1.10
CA SER A 41 10.26 1.14 0.51
C SER A 41 10.01 -0.10 -0.35
N ASP A 42 9.09 -0.96 0.09
CA ASP A 42 8.72 -2.19 -0.62
C ASP A 42 7.55 -2.00 -1.61
N LEU A 43 7.13 -0.75 -1.84
CA LEU A 43 5.99 -0.45 -2.71
C LEU A 43 6.33 -0.83 -4.16
N PRO A 44 5.60 -1.77 -4.79
CA PRO A 44 5.88 -2.18 -6.15
C PRO A 44 5.68 -1.04 -7.14
N GLU A 45 6.54 -0.95 -8.16
CA GLU A 45 6.41 0.07 -9.20
C GLU A 45 5.04 0.01 -9.89
N GLY A 46 4.42 1.16 -10.12
CA GLY A 46 3.09 1.25 -10.69
C GLY A 46 1.97 0.88 -9.73
N TRP A 47 2.22 0.87 -8.41
CA TRP A 47 1.19 0.73 -7.38
C TRP A 47 1.14 1.97 -6.49
N ARG A 48 -0.05 2.25 -5.96
CA ARG A 48 -0.30 3.31 -4.99
C ARG A 48 -0.96 2.75 -3.74
N VAL A 49 -0.68 3.37 -2.60
CA VAL A 49 -1.36 3.05 -1.34
C VAL A 49 -2.72 3.77 -1.31
N LEU A 50 -3.80 3.02 -1.12
CA LEU A 50 -5.15 3.57 -0.96
C LEU A 50 -5.44 3.92 0.49
N TRP A 51 -5.18 2.99 1.41
CA TRP A 51 -5.38 3.19 2.84
C TRP A 51 -4.41 2.33 3.65
N VAL A 52 -4.15 2.78 4.87
CA VAL A 52 -3.40 2.04 5.89
C VAL A 52 -4.19 1.99 7.19
N ARG A 53 -4.08 0.89 7.92
CA ARG A 53 -4.63 0.76 9.28
C ARG A 53 -3.68 -0.07 10.15
N THR A 54 -3.59 0.28 11.42
CA THR A 54 -2.88 -0.50 12.42
C THR A 54 -3.81 -1.55 13.02
N ALA A 55 -3.27 -2.75 13.29
CA ALA A 55 -3.94 -3.84 14.01
C ALA A 55 -3.11 -4.26 15.23
#